data_AF-A0A2E0M473-F1
#
_entry.id   AF-A0A2E0M473-F1
#
_cell.length_a   1.000
_cell.length_b   1.000
_cell.length_c   1.000
_cell.angle_alpha   90.00
_cell.angle_beta   90.00
_cell.angle_gamma   90.00
#
_symmetry.space_group_name_H-M   'P 1'
#
loop_
_entity.id
_entity.type
_entity.pdbx_description
1 polymer ?
#
loop_
_entity_poly.entity_id
_entity_poly.type
_entity_poly.pdbx_seq_one_letter_code
_entity_poly.pdbx_strand_id
1 'polypeptide(L)'
;MAALLTDQFRIFSAQKFIKALEGPVATQSDSDAGASRDRLYIFIGRPQSWDDENNPPQAVDSFQEFSSAYDDMISLKRVLASDVVQVVRRIDWVSPEQTTGGLGFTYDMYRHDYSPSKTASSGATKLYDSDFYVVNSQYQVYKCIYNGTSPSDPNGKPSTVEPTGTSTSIITTGDGYRWKYLYTIPVASVLKFFSNDYMPVFINDAVRTNAVSGEIDTVVINAAGAGYNNGTYDNVSINGDGTGARVSIVIDGGKVISATVTSGGTGYTFGKISVDTITGIGTGTNAEVDVIIPPPGGHGYDPVIEMGGYRAMINAKLSYDEGAGDFPIDNDYRRIGLITNPLKFGTSELISDLTVSGTKAVIFPPTFQGNYIPDEIITQSRIVGGVNVTARGRVISWNATTKLLKYYQNSVDGIFPEVTGTLNEFDGSNPINGATSGAAGQPDVNFPTVPNTSSRTINNTEYDLGMKFNNGYAKSEIRYSTGQVVYIDNRRSISRANDQVEDIKIVIEF
;
A
#
# COMPACT_ATOMS: atom_id res chain seq x y z
N MET A 1 -13.59 -13.37 -29.78
CA MET A 1 -12.42 -12.47 -29.75
C MET A 1 -11.97 -12.41 -28.30
N ALA A 2 -10.73 -12.79 -27.99
CA ALA A 2 -10.20 -12.71 -26.63
C ALA A 2 -9.25 -11.51 -26.54
N ALA A 3 -9.47 -10.63 -25.58
CA ALA A 3 -8.60 -9.50 -25.26
C ALA A 3 -8.01 -9.73 -23.85
N LEU A 4 -6.75 -9.33 -23.65
CA LEU A 4 -6.05 -9.46 -22.37
C LEU A 4 -5.60 -8.07 -21.91
N LEU A 5 -5.95 -7.70 -20.68
CA LEU A 5 -5.30 -6.60 -19.98
C LEU A 5 -3.98 -7.13 -19.43
N THR A 6 -2.85 -6.58 -19.91
CA THR A 6 -1.53 -7.06 -19.51
C THR A 6 -1.15 -6.51 -18.13
N ASP A 7 -0.34 -7.25 -17.40
CA ASP A 7 0.20 -6.79 -16.11
C ASP A 7 1.04 -5.51 -16.24
N GLN A 8 1.60 -5.23 -17.43
CA GLN A 8 2.30 -3.98 -17.72
C GLN A 8 1.40 -2.75 -17.61
N PHE A 9 0.13 -2.86 -18.02
CA PHE A 9 -0.85 -1.78 -17.83
C PHE A 9 -1.13 -1.53 -16.34
N ARG A 10 -1.16 -2.61 -15.55
CA ARG A 10 -1.39 -2.55 -14.11
C ARG A 10 -0.20 -1.91 -13.37
N ILE A 11 1.04 -2.32 -13.72
CA ILE A 11 2.27 -1.69 -13.22
C ILE A 11 2.30 -0.19 -13.57
N PHE A 12 1.96 0.17 -14.81
CA PHE A 12 1.88 1.55 -15.24
C PHE A 12 0.86 2.36 -14.42
N SER A 13 -0.31 1.78 -14.15
CA SER A 13 -1.37 2.43 -13.36
C SER A 13 -0.94 2.66 -11.90
N ALA A 14 -0.27 1.67 -11.28
CA ALA A 14 0.28 1.82 -9.93
C ALA A 14 1.36 2.92 -9.87
N GLN A 15 2.24 3.00 -10.86
CA GLN A 15 3.24 4.08 -10.96
C GLN A 15 2.58 5.45 -11.13
N LYS A 16 1.53 5.54 -11.96
CA LYS A 16 0.80 6.79 -12.17
C LYS A 16 0.10 7.29 -10.91
N PHE A 17 -0.45 6.39 -10.11
CA PHE A 17 -1.04 6.74 -8.82
C PHE A 17 -0.03 7.42 -7.89
N ILE A 18 1.17 6.85 -7.72
CA ILE A 18 2.22 7.46 -6.89
C ILE A 18 2.72 8.78 -7.47
N LYS A 19 2.92 8.84 -8.79
CA LYS A 19 3.36 10.06 -9.49
C LYS A 19 2.36 11.21 -9.35
N ALA A 20 1.07 10.91 -9.26
CA ALA A 20 0.04 11.91 -9.04
C ALA A 20 0.19 12.61 -7.66
N LEU A 21 0.61 11.87 -6.63
CA LEU A 21 0.88 12.40 -5.29
C LEU A 21 2.20 13.19 -5.19
N GLU A 22 3.18 12.88 -6.06
CA GLU A 22 4.43 13.64 -6.17
C GLU A 22 4.25 14.94 -6.96
N GLY A 23 3.38 14.93 -7.97
CA GLY A 23 3.25 15.98 -8.97
C GLY A 23 4.46 16.06 -9.91
N PRO A 24 4.51 17.04 -10.83
CA PRO A 24 5.59 17.19 -11.81
C PRO A 24 6.98 17.41 -11.17
N VAL A 25 7.00 18.09 -10.01
CA VAL A 25 8.22 18.37 -9.25
C VAL A 25 8.02 17.88 -7.82
N ALA A 26 8.63 16.75 -7.47
CA ALA A 26 8.43 16.09 -6.16
C ALA A 26 8.81 16.98 -4.96
N THR A 27 9.73 17.93 -5.14
CA THR A 27 10.26 18.79 -4.07
C THR A 27 9.55 20.15 -3.93
N GLN A 28 8.64 20.50 -4.84
CA GLN A 28 7.97 21.81 -4.78
C GLN A 28 6.97 21.86 -3.61
N SER A 29 6.70 23.07 -3.10
CA SER A 29 5.70 23.25 -2.04
C SER A 29 4.30 22.93 -2.56
N ASP A 30 3.38 22.63 -1.64
CA ASP A 30 2.00 22.34 -2.03
C ASP A 30 1.25 23.55 -2.58
N SER A 31 1.63 24.75 -2.12
CA SER A 31 1.12 26.01 -2.65
C SER A 31 1.55 26.23 -4.10
N ASP A 32 2.82 25.94 -4.44
CA ASP A 32 3.33 26.08 -5.80
C ASP A 32 2.80 24.97 -6.72
N ALA A 33 2.63 23.76 -6.17
CA ALA A 33 2.06 22.65 -6.92
C ALA A 33 0.61 22.90 -7.33
N GLY A 34 -0.18 23.51 -6.44
CA GLY A 34 -1.61 23.69 -6.64
C GLY A 34 -2.29 22.39 -7.09
N ALA A 35 -3.06 22.46 -8.18
CA ALA A 35 -3.78 21.33 -8.75
C ALA A 35 -2.89 20.34 -9.55
N SER A 36 -1.59 20.60 -9.72
CA SER A 36 -0.69 19.67 -10.42
C SER A 36 -0.26 18.48 -9.56
N ARG A 37 -0.51 18.53 -8.25
CA ARG A 37 -0.21 17.45 -7.30
C ARG A 37 -1.51 17.08 -6.58
N ASP A 38 -1.90 15.82 -6.73
CA ASP A 38 -3.07 15.31 -6.05
C ASP A 38 -2.83 15.23 -4.53
N ARG A 39 -3.91 15.44 -3.78
CA ARG A 39 -3.96 15.28 -2.32
C ARG A 39 -4.74 14.02 -2.01
N LEU A 40 -4.18 13.15 -1.20
CA LEU A 40 -4.86 12.00 -0.68
C LEU A 40 -4.91 12.10 0.83
N TYR A 41 -6.08 11.85 1.42
CA TYR A 41 -6.25 11.76 2.86
C TYR A 41 -6.88 10.42 3.19
N ILE A 42 -6.38 9.79 4.24
CA ILE A 42 -7.15 8.79 4.97
C ILE A 42 -8.09 9.53 5.92
N PHE A 43 -9.32 9.06 6.03
CA PHE A 43 -10.25 9.58 7.03
C PHE A 43 -10.76 8.45 7.91
N ILE A 44 -11.02 8.79 9.17
CA ILE A 44 -11.83 7.99 10.07
C ILE A 44 -13.19 8.65 10.26
N GLY A 45 -14.22 7.84 10.39
CA GLY A 45 -15.57 8.32 10.56
C GLY A 45 -16.47 7.29 11.21
N ARG A 46 -17.74 7.65 11.29
CA ARG A 46 -18.80 6.81 11.84
C ARG A 46 -18.55 6.43 13.31
N PRO A 47 -18.76 7.36 14.24
CA PRO A 47 -18.82 7.05 15.68
C PRO A 47 -20.11 6.28 16.04
N GLN A 48 -21.17 6.37 15.23
CA GLN A 48 -22.42 5.67 15.50
C GLN A 48 -22.28 4.15 15.33
N SER A 49 -22.88 3.40 16.26
CA SER A 49 -22.90 1.95 16.22
C SER A 49 -23.57 1.40 14.95
N TRP A 50 -23.15 0.21 14.54
CA TRP A 50 -23.89 -0.59 13.59
C TRP A 50 -25.10 -1.25 14.27
N ASP A 51 -26.08 -1.68 13.48
CA ASP A 51 -27.18 -2.51 13.99
C ASP A 51 -26.65 -3.86 14.53
N ASP A 52 -25.60 -4.39 13.90
CA ASP A 52 -24.82 -5.53 14.38
C ASP A 52 -23.31 -5.25 14.28
N GLU A 53 -22.67 -5.00 15.42
CA GLU A 53 -21.22 -4.77 15.53
C GLU A 53 -20.38 -5.99 15.16
N ASN A 54 -20.94 -7.21 15.21
CA ASN A 54 -20.21 -8.40 14.83
C ASN A 54 -20.21 -8.62 13.31
N ASN A 55 -21.15 -8.00 12.61
CA ASN A 55 -21.28 -8.06 11.16
C ASN A 55 -21.53 -6.66 10.57
N PRO A 56 -20.50 -5.79 10.57
CA PRO A 56 -20.60 -4.49 9.91
C PRO A 56 -21.07 -4.64 8.46
N PRO A 57 -21.92 -3.72 7.96
CA PRO A 57 -22.42 -3.78 6.60
C PRO A 57 -21.27 -3.58 5.60
N GLN A 58 -21.29 -4.35 4.52
CA GLN A 58 -20.35 -4.15 3.41
C GLN A 58 -20.50 -2.73 2.85
N ALA A 59 -19.38 -2.10 2.52
CA ALA A 59 -19.40 -0.81 1.85
C ALA A 59 -20.12 -0.92 0.50
N VAL A 60 -20.99 0.05 0.20
CA VAL A 60 -21.78 0.07 -1.03
C VAL A 60 -21.29 1.20 -1.92
N ASP A 61 -20.96 0.89 -3.18
CA ASP A 61 -20.63 1.88 -4.20
C ASP A 61 -21.91 2.62 -4.62
N SER A 62 -22.19 3.74 -3.95
CA SER A 62 -23.34 4.58 -4.26
C SER A 62 -23.10 6.01 -3.83
N PHE A 63 -23.69 6.97 -4.56
CA PHE A 63 -23.63 8.39 -4.18
C PHE A 63 -24.19 8.67 -2.79
N GLN A 64 -25.13 7.85 -2.31
CA GLN A 64 -25.67 7.97 -0.95
C GLN A 64 -24.65 7.56 0.12
N GLU A 65 -23.91 6.47 -0.08
CA GLU A 65 -22.85 6.07 0.85
C GLU A 65 -21.74 7.13 0.87
N PHE A 66 -21.36 7.64 -0.31
CA PHE A 66 -20.34 8.68 -0.42
C PHE A 66 -20.76 9.99 0.24
N SER A 67 -22.00 10.46 0.03
CA SER A 67 -22.51 11.67 0.67
C SER A 67 -22.60 11.49 2.19
N SER A 68 -23.09 10.33 2.65
CA SER A 68 -23.21 10.03 4.09
C SER A 68 -21.85 9.93 4.78
N ALA A 69 -20.80 9.51 4.07
CA ALA A 69 -19.45 9.49 4.61
C ALA A 69 -18.93 10.90 4.95
N TYR A 70 -19.29 11.93 4.18
CA TYR A 70 -18.93 13.32 4.52
C TYR A 70 -19.62 13.80 5.80
N ASP A 71 -20.85 13.33 6.07
CA ASP A 71 -21.63 13.76 7.22
C ASP A 71 -21.08 13.24 8.56
N ASP A 72 -20.38 12.11 8.54
CA ASP A 72 -19.86 11.41 9.73
C ASP A 72 -18.33 11.25 9.76
N MET A 73 -17.61 11.99 8.91
CA MET A 73 -16.15 12.15 8.97
C MET A 73 -15.74 12.83 10.27
N ILE A 74 -14.78 12.22 10.99
CA ILE A 74 -14.26 12.75 12.25
C ILE A 74 -12.92 13.45 12.01
N SER A 75 -11.97 12.74 11.42
CA SER A 75 -10.57 13.19 11.30
C SER A 75 -10.01 12.74 9.97
N LEU A 76 -9.14 13.56 9.38
CA LEU A 76 -8.43 13.22 8.15
C LEU A 76 -6.94 13.40 8.37
N LYS A 77 -6.15 12.46 7.84
CA LYS A 77 -4.69 12.52 7.83
C LYS A 77 -4.18 12.42 6.41
N ARG A 78 -3.27 13.31 6.06
CA ARG A 78 -2.69 13.38 4.74
C ARG A 78 -1.79 12.18 4.47
N VAL A 79 -1.96 11.60 3.29
CA VAL A 79 -1.09 10.57 2.73
C VAL A 79 -0.12 11.25 1.77
N LEU A 80 1.16 11.27 2.11
CA LEU A 80 2.23 11.79 1.26
C LEU A 80 2.69 10.72 0.26
N ALA A 81 3.40 11.12 -0.79
CA ALA A 81 4.02 10.16 -1.70
C ALA A 81 4.98 9.19 -0.97
N SER A 82 5.65 9.64 0.09
CA SER A 82 6.49 8.80 0.98
C SER A 82 5.70 7.84 1.86
N ASP A 83 4.39 7.98 1.92
CA ASP A 83 3.47 7.09 2.62
C ASP A 83 2.86 6.03 1.69
N VAL A 84 3.29 6.02 0.42
CA VAL A 84 2.85 5.06 -0.60
C VAL A 84 4.06 4.41 -1.25
N VAL A 85 4.01 3.10 -1.45
CA VAL A 85 5.05 2.36 -2.18
C VAL A 85 4.44 1.26 -3.03
N GLN A 86 5.07 0.92 -4.15
CA GLN A 86 4.71 -0.29 -4.87
C GLN A 86 5.10 -1.50 -4.04
N VAL A 87 4.20 -2.47 -3.97
CA VAL A 87 4.41 -3.73 -3.23
C VAL A 87 4.20 -4.93 -4.14
N VAL A 88 4.89 -6.01 -3.80
CA VAL A 88 4.75 -7.33 -4.41
C VAL A 88 4.39 -8.35 -3.34
N ARG A 89 3.97 -9.55 -3.75
CA ARG A 89 3.72 -10.64 -2.80
C ARG A 89 5.00 -10.89 -1.99
N ARG A 90 4.86 -11.02 -0.69
CA ARG A 90 5.98 -11.36 0.18
C ARG A 90 6.25 -12.86 0.09
N ILE A 91 7.49 -13.20 -0.18
CA ILE A 91 7.98 -14.58 -0.19
C ILE A 91 9.24 -14.58 0.65
N ASP A 92 9.15 -15.12 1.86
CA ASP A 92 10.32 -15.27 2.72
C ASP A 92 11.12 -16.52 2.29
N TRP A 93 12.45 -16.45 2.38
CA TRP A 93 13.25 -17.66 2.34
C TRP A 93 12.99 -18.48 3.61
N VAL A 94 12.73 -19.78 3.47
CA VAL A 94 12.36 -20.68 4.55
C VAL A 94 13.46 -21.70 4.74
N SER A 95 13.98 -21.80 5.95
CA SER A 95 15.04 -22.77 6.24
C SER A 95 14.50 -24.20 6.21
N PRO A 96 15.31 -25.22 5.86
CA PRO A 96 14.86 -26.61 5.83
C PRO A 96 14.18 -27.05 7.13
N GLU A 97 14.68 -26.60 8.27
CA GLU A 97 14.16 -26.92 9.61
C GLU A 97 12.72 -26.42 9.84
N GLN A 98 12.28 -25.42 9.08
CA GLN A 98 10.93 -24.86 9.12
C GLN A 98 9.98 -25.54 8.15
N THR A 99 10.49 -26.37 7.23
CA THR A 99 9.69 -27.10 6.24
C THR A 99 9.24 -28.46 6.76
N THR A 100 8.07 -28.92 6.31
CA THR A 100 7.58 -30.27 6.60
C THR A 100 8.59 -31.30 6.09
N GLY A 101 9.21 -32.05 7.02
CA GLY A 101 10.17 -33.11 6.68
C GLY A 101 11.62 -32.66 6.56
N GLY A 102 11.96 -31.39 6.79
CA GLY A 102 13.35 -30.95 6.86
C GLY A 102 14.07 -30.86 5.51
N LEU A 103 13.32 -30.87 4.40
CA LEU A 103 13.90 -31.02 3.05
C LEU A 103 14.21 -29.68 2.37
N GLY A 104 13.67 -28.57 2.86
CA GLY A 104 13.76 -27.26 2.19
C GLY A 104 12.54 -26.98 1.30
N PHE A 105 12.42 -25.73 0.89
CA PHE A 105 11.34 -25.28 -0.01
C PHE A 105 11.88 -25.18 -1.44
N THR A 106 11.10 -25.62 -2.43
CA THR A 106 11.47 -25.50 -3.85
C THR A 106 10.93 -24.18 -4.38
N TYR A 107 11.83 -23.21 -4.61
CA TYR A 107 11.48 -21.95 -5.24
C TYR A 107 11.47 -22.09 -6.76
N ASP A 108 10.66 -21.28 -7.43
CA ASP A 108 10.65 -21.22 -8.88
C ASP A 108 11.92 -20.54 -9.38
N MET A 109 12.38 -20.87 -10.59
CA MET A 109 13.40 -20.08 -11.27
C MET A 109 12.72 -19.02 -12.13
N TYR A 110 13.36 -17.89 -12.39
CA TYR A 110 12.87 -16.97 -13.41
C TYR A 110 12.80 -17.67 -14.79
N ARG A 111 11.67 -17.53 -15.48
CA ARG A 111 11.54 -17.86 -16.91
C ARG A 111 10.68 -16.83 -17.65
N HIS A 112 11.12 -16.44 -18.84
CA HIS A 112 10.37 -15.55 -19.73
C HIS A 112 9.22 -16.27 -20.46
N ASP A 113 9.26 -17.60 -20.55
CA ASP A 113 8.40 -18.43 -21.40
C ASP A 113 7.33 -19.22 -20.63
N TYR A 114 7.04 -18.82 -19.39
CA TYR A 114 5.96 -19.44 -18.61
C TYR A 114 4.62 -19.41 -19.36
N SER A 115 3.98 -20.57 -19.38
CA SER A 115 2.74 -20.80 -20.11
C SER A 115 2.03 -22.05 -19.58
N PRO A 116 0.78 -22.34 -19.98
CA PRO A 116 0.10 -23.58 -19.58
C PRO A 116 0.85 -24.88 -19.94
N SER A 117 1.76 -24.84 -20.93
CA SER A 117 2.61 -25.97 -21.32
C SER A 117 4.02 -25.92 -20.74
N LYS A 118 4.41 -24.83 -20.08
CA LYS A 118 5.69 -24.64 -19.40
C LYS A 118 5.42 -24.00 -18.05
N THR A 119 5.07 -24.82 -17.07
CA THR A 119 4.73 -24.37 -15.72
C THR A 119 5.97 -24.19 -14.85
N ALA A 120 5.86 -23.34 -13.84
CA ALA A 120 6.83 -23.27 -12.76
C ALA A 120 6.76 -24.50 -11.85
N SER A 121 7.72 -24.66 -10.94
CA SER A 121 7.74 -25.73 -9.93
C SER A 121 6.54 -25.63 -8.98
N SER A 122 6.09 -24.41 -8.69
CA SER A 122 4.86 -24.11 -7.95
C SER A 122 3.57 -24.43 -8.72
N GLY A 123 3.66 -24.73 -10.02
CA GLY A 123 2.52 -24.88 -10.93
C GLY A 123 2.04 -23.57 -11.56
N ALA A 124 2.67 -22.44 -11.26
CA ALA A 124 2.34 -21.16 -11.89
C ALA A 124 2.52 -21.21 -13.42
N THR A 125 1.58 -20.62 -14.14
CA THR A 125 1.60 -20.52 -15.62
C THR A 125 1.97 -19.11 -16.11
N LYS A 126 2.16 -18.17 -15.17
CA LYS A 126 2.53 -16.78 -15.41
C LYS A 126 3.70 -16.41 -14.50
N LEU A 127 4.56 -15.53 -14.98
CA LEU A 127 5.73 -15.08 -14.24
C LEU A 127 5.37 -14.46 -12.88
N TYR A 128 4.42 -13.53 -12.83
CA TYR A 128 4.10 -12.83 -11.58
C TYR A 128 3.30 -13.66 -10.56
N ASP A 129 2.84 -14.85 -10.95
CA ASP A 129 2.23 -15.83 -10.04
C ASP A 129 3.28 -16.82 -9.49
N SER A 130 4.48 -16.87 -10.08
CA SER A 130 5.55 -17.79 -9.65
C SER A 130 6.33 -17.29 -8.43
N ASP A 131 6.92 -18.22 -7.68
CA ASP A 131 7.71 -18.00 -6.46
C ASP A 131 9.20 -17.81 -6.77
N PHE A 132 9.54 -16.96 -7.73
CA PHE A 132 10.89 -16.83 -8.29
C PHE A 132 11.78 -15.78 -7.61
N TYR A 133 11.35 -15.24 -6.48
CA TYR A 133 12.13 -14.32 -5.66
C TYR A 133 11.85 -14.57 -4.18
N VAL A 134 12.79 -14.16 -3.34
CA VAL A 134 12.69 -14.31 -1.89
C VAL A 134 13.27 -13.08 -1.19
N VAL A 135 12.79 -12.80 0.02
CA VAL A 135 13.47 -11.95 0.99
C VAL A 135 14.14 -12.82 2.06
N ASN A 136 15.40 -12.55 2.34
CA ASN A 136 16.16 -13.28 3.36
C ASN A 136 16.01 -12.65 4.76
N SER A 137 16.63 -13.29 5.75
CA SER A 137 16.67 -12.88 7.15
C SER A 137 17.29 -11.48 7.40
N GLN A 138 18.03 -10.94 6.42
CA GLN A 138 18.64 -9.61 6.45
C GLN A 138 17.88 -8.56 5.61
N TYR A 139 16.63 -8.86 5.21
CA TYR A 139 15.80 -8.02 4.35
C TYR A 139 16.41 -7.74 2.97
N GLN A 140 17.26 -8.64 2.49
CA GLN A 140 17.81 -8.61 1.13
C GLN A 140 16.90 -9.42 0.21
N VAL A 141 16.56 -8.86 -0.94
CA VAL A 141 15.69 -9.49 -1.93
C VAL A 141 16.54 -10.10 -3.03
N TYR A 142 16.29 -11.37 -3.33
CA TYR A 142 16.96 -12.13 -4.36
C TYR A 142 15.97 -12.67 -5.38
N LYS A 143 16.40 -12.70 -6.64
CA LYS A 143 15.75 -13.44 -7.71
C LYS A 143 16.41 -14.80 -7.88
N CYS A 144 15.63 -15.85 -7.96
CA CYS A 144 16.08 -17.17 -8.34
C CYS A 144 16.32 -17.22 -9.85
N ILE A 145 17.58 -17.37 -10.26
CA ILE A 145 17.98 -17.49 -11.66
C ILE A 145 17.95 -18.94 -12.13
N TYR A 146 18.21 -19.87 -11.22
CA TYR A 146 18.18 -21.31 -11.45
C TYR A 146 17.98 -22.05 -10.14
N ASN A 147 17.05 -23.00 -10.11
CA ASN A 147 16.63 -23.75 -8.92
C ASN A 147 17.04 -25.23 -8.95
N GLY A 148 18.02 -25.59 -9.80
CA GLY A 148 18.49 -26.98 -9.91
C GLY A 148 17.70 -27.88 -10.87
N THR A 149 16.75 -27.34 -11.66
CA THR A 149 15.99 -28.12 -12.63
C THR A 149 16.90 -28.86 -13.61
N SER A 150 16.72 -30.18 -13.67
CA SER A 150 17.49 -31.07 -14.53
C SER A 150 16.59 -32.19 -15.03
N PRO A 151 17.05 -33.05 -15.97
CA PRO A 151 16.29 -34.23 -16.36
C PRO A 151 15.97 -35.19 -15.20
N SER A 152 16.76 -35.21 -14.12
CA SER A 152 16.46 -36.00 -12.92
C SER A 152 15.53 -35.27 -11.93
N ASP A 153 15.51 -33.94 -11.98
CA ASP A 153 14.77 -33.07 -11.08
C ASP A 153 13.95 -32.06 -11.90
N PRO A 154 12.94 -32.51 -12.67
CA PRO A 154 12.23 -31.65 -13.62
C PRO A 154 11.49 -30.49 -12.95
N ASN A 155 11.13 -30.64 -11.68
CA ASN A 155 10.46 -29.61 -10.88
C ASN A 155 11.43 -28.81 -10.00
N GLY A 156 12.74 -28.86 -10.27
CA GLY A 156 13.76 -28.21 -9.44
C GLY A 156 14.05 -28.98 -8.15
N LYS A 157 15.05 -28.51 -7.41
CA LYS A 157 15.48 -29.10 -6.13
C LYS A 157 15.05 -28.23 -4.97
N PRO A 158 14.84 -28.75 -3.76
CA PRO A 158 14.66 -27.89 -2.58
C PRO A 158 15.88 -27.02 -2.33
N SER A 159 15.69 -25.73 -2.00
CA SER A 159 16.77 -24.87 -1.51
C SER A 159 17.05 -25.19 -0.05
N THR A 160 18.33 -25.32 0.29
CA THR A 160 18.80 -25.62 1.65
C THR A 160 19.77 -24.58 2.19
N VAL A 161 20.21 -23.63 1.35
CA VAL A 161 21.16 -22.58 1.72
C VAL A 161 20.55 -21.21 1.43
N GLU A 162 20.40 -20.38 2.46
CA GLU A 162 19.89 -19.01 2.32
C GLU A 162 20.84 -18.16 1.46
N PRO A 163 20.34 -17.43 0.44
CA PRO A 163 21.18 -16.49 -0.31
C PRO A 163 21.58 -15.30 0.57
N THR A 164 22.87 -14.95 0.55
CA THR A 164 23.45 -13.85 1.33
C THR A 164 24.45 -13.04 0.49
N GLY A 165 24.71 -11.80 0.93
CA GLY A 165 25.62 -10.86 0.27
C GLY A 165 24.91 -9.78 -0.54
N THR A 166 25.69 -8.94 -1.24
CA THR A 166 25.14 -7.84 -2.06
C THR A 166 25.85 -7.74 -3.40
N SER A 167 26.41 -8.86 -3.87
CA SER A 167 27.08 -8.92 -5.16
C SER A 167 26.11 -8.54 -6.28
N THR A 168 26.54 -7.70 -7.22
CA THR A 168 25.76 -7.41 -8.43
C THR A 168 25.84 -8.55 -9.44
N SER A 169 26.71 -9.53 -9.26
CA SER A 169 26.77 -10.75 -10.08
C SER A 169 25.89 -11.86 -9.49
N ILE A 170 25.56 -12.85 -10.32
CA ILE A 170 24.85 -14.05 -9.86
C ILE A 170 25.77 -14.84 -8.94
N ILE A 171 25.23 -15.27 -7.80
CA ILE A 171 25.91 -16.13 -6.83
C ILE A 171 25.35 -17.54 -6.93
N THR A 172 26.21 -18.54 -6.72
CA THR A 172 25.81 -19.95 -6.62
C THR A 172 25.94 -20.39 -5.18
N THR A 173 24.86 -20.88 -4.58
CA THR A 173 24.85 -21.45 -3.23
C THR A 173 25.22 -22.93 -3.23
N GLY A 174 25.55 -23.48 -2.04
CA GLY A 174 26.04 -24.86 -1.90
C GLY A 174 25.04 -25.95 -2.32
N ASP A 175 23.76 -25.61 -2.40
CA ASP A 175 22.66 -26.45 -2.90
C ASP A 175 22.51 -26.42 -4.43
N GLY A 176 23.34 -25.65 -5.13
CA GLY A 176 23.33 -25.52 -6.59
C GLY A 176 22.31 -24.51 -7.12
N TYR A 177 21.59 -23.81 -6.24
CA TYR A 177 20.79 -22.66 -6.66
C TYR A 177 21.68 -21.51 -7.13
N ARG A 178 21.16 -20.73 -8.08
CA ARG A 178 21.78 -19.49 -8.52
C ARG A 178 20.86 -18.32 -8.24
N TRP A 179 21.35 -17.33 -7.51
CA TRP A 179 20.59 -16.19 -7.04
C TRP A 179 21.19 -14.88 -7.54
N LYS A 180 20.33 -13.93 -7.88
CA LYS A 180 20.72 -12.55 -8.19
C LYS A 180 20.18 -11.64 -7.10
N TYR A 181 21.07 -10.95 -6.38
CA TYR A 181 20.67 -9.88 -5.47
C TYR A 181 20.01 -8.74 -6.25
N LEU A 182 18.86 -8.25 -5.77
CA LEU A 182 18.13 -7.14 -6.37
C LEU A 182 18.29 -5.85 -5.56
N TYR A 183 17.97 -5.89 -4.27
CA TYR A 183 18.05 -4.74 -3.36
C TYR A 183 17.94 -5.17 -1.89
N THR A 184 18.26 -4.27 -0.98
CA THR A 184 18.01 -4.42 0.46
C THR A 184 16.89 -3.47 0.85
N ILE A 185 15.90 -3.98 1.56
CA ILE A 185 14.79 -3.17 2.05
C ILE A 185 15.26 -2.39 3.28
N PRO A 186 15.16 -1.05 3.30
CA PRO A 186 15.49 -0.28 4.49
C PRO A 186 14.61 -0.67 5.68
N VAL A 187 15.19 -0.74 6.89
CA VAL A 187 14.46 -1.12 8.11
C VAL A 187 13.24 -0.23 8.36
N ALA A 188 13.33 1.07 8.05
CA ALA A 188 12.19 1.99 8.14
C ALA A 188 11.04 1.57 7.21
N SER A 189 11.35 1.08 6.01
CA SER A 189 10.36 0.58 5.05
C SER A 189 9.81 -0.78 5.48
N VAL A 190 10.58 -1.62 6.17
CA VAL A 190 10.07 -2.86 6.76
C VAL A 190 8.96 -2.55 7.77
N LEU A 191 9.24 -1.68 8.74
CA LEU A 191 8.25 -1.28 9.75
C LEU A 191 6.97 -0.72 9.11
N LYS A 192 7.13 0.08 8.06
CA LYS A 192 6.03 0.79 7.42
C LYS A 192 5.22 -0.05 6.42
N PHE A 193 5.88 -0.90 5.63
CA PHE A 193 5.28 -1.51 4.44
C PHE A 193 5.32 -3.04 4.40
N PHE A 194 5.90 -3.72 5.40
CA PHE A 194 5.71 -5.17 5.51
C PHE A 194 4.31 -5.51 6.02
N SER A 195 3.72 -6.53 5.42
CA SER A 195 2.61 -7.29 5.99
C SER A 195 2.92 -8.79 5.92
N ASN A 196 1.94 -9.62 6.26
CA ASN A 196 2.05 -11.07 6.06
C ASN A 196 2.16 -11.42 4.57
N ASP A 197 1.48 -10.66 3.72
CA ASP A 197 1.29 -11.00 2.30
C ASP A 197 2.10 -10.12 1.34
N TYR A 198 2.58 -8.96 1.79
CA TYR A 198 3.19 -7.95 0.92
C TYR A 198 4.51 -7.38 1.46
N MET A 199 5.40 -7.04 0.52
CA MET A 199 6.66 -6.35 0.78
C MET A 199 6.91 -5.25 -0.27
N PRO A 200 7.60 -4.15 0.08
CA PRO A 200 7.92 -3.08 -0.85
C PRO A 200 8.96 -3.50 -1.89
N VAL A 201 8.82 -2.98 -3.11
CA VAL A 201 9.80 -3.15 -4.18
C VAL A 201 10.59 -1.87 -4.43
N PHE A 202 11.91 -2.00 -4.55
CA PHE A 202 12.82 -0.90 -4.79
C PHE A 202 13.78 -1.18 -5.95
N ILE A 203 14.41 -0.11 -6.44
CA ILE A 203 15.50 -0.20 -7.41
C ILE A 203 16.80 0.06 -6.68
N ASN A 204 17.80 -0.79 -6.90
CA ASN A 204 19.17 -0.55 -6.48
C ASN A 204 20.00 -0.07 -7.68
N ASP A 205 20.53 1.15 -7.61
CA ASP A 205 21.26 1.76 -8.72
C ASP A 205 22.51 0.97 -9.13
N ALA A 206 23.20 0.33 -8.19
CA ALA A 206 24.38 -0.48 -8.49
C ALA A 206 24.00 -1.76 -9.24
N VAL A 207 22.92 -2.43 -8.83
CA VAL A 207 22.41 -3.62 -9.54
C VAL A 207 21.93 -3.24 -10.94
N ARG A 208 21.15 -2.15 -11.06
CA ARG A 208 20.64 -1.66 -12.35
C ARG A 208 21.76 -1.30 -13.32
N THR A 209 22.80 -0.61 -12.85
CA THR A 209 23.92 -0.18 -13.69
C THR A 209 24.74 -1.36 -14.21
N ASN A 210 24.81 -2.45 -13.44
CA ASN A 210 25.54 -3.66 -13.80
C ASN A 210 24.65 -4.73 -14.48
N ALA A 211 23.37 -4.45 -14.72
CA ALA A 211 22.51 -5.35 -15.48
C ALA A 211 22.91 -5.32 -16.97
N VAL A 212 23.01 -6.49 -17.58
CA VAL A 212 23.40 -6.64 -18.98
C VAL A 212 22.18 -7.07 -19.78
N SER A 213 21.76 -6.23 -20.73
CA SER A 213 20.61 -6.51 -21.57
C SER A 213 20.84 -7.77 -22.41
N GLY A 214 19.96 -8.75 -22.28
CA GLY A 214 20.00 -9.98 -23.06
C GLY A 214 21.19 -10.89 -22.75
N GLU A 215 21.79 -10.79 -21.56
CA GLU A 215 22.77 -11.78 -21.08
C GLU A 215 22.04 -13.09 -20.72
N ILE A 216 22.46 -14.20 -21.34
CA ILE A 216 21.89 -15.52 -21.08
C ILE A 216 22.54 -16.12 -19.85
N ASP A 217 21.84 -16.18 -18.74
CA ASP A 217 22.36 -16.79 -17.50
C ASP A 217 21.91 -18.24 -17.30
N THR A 218 20.80 -18.66 -17.92
CA THR A 218 20.19 -19.96 -17.70
C THR A 218 19.84 -20.66 -18.99
N VAL A 219 20.16 -21.96 -19.03
CA VAL A 219 19.67 -22.92 -20.01
C VAL A 219 19.06 -24.10 -19.26
N VAL A 220 17.99 -24.68 -19.81
CA VAL A 220 17.24 -25.76 -19.17
C VAL A 220 17.08 -26.92 -20.14
N ILE A 221 17.46 -28.12 -19.72
CA ILE A 221 17.27 -29.32 -20.54
C ILE A 221 15.80 -29.75 -20.44
N ASN A 222 15.02 -29.49 -21.47
CA ASN A 222 13.61 -29.89 -21.55
C ASN A 222 13.48 -31.35 -21.99
N ALA A 223 14.36 -31.79 -22.90
CA ALA A 223 14.47 -33.18 -23.33
C ALA A 223 15.93 -33.56 -23.46
N ALA A 224 16.32 -34.67 -22.82
CA ALA A 224 17.72 -35.14 -22.86
C ALA A 224 18.11 -35.78 -24.21
N GLY A 225 17.11 -36.11 -25.05
CA GLY A 225 17.29 -36.86 -26.29
C GLY A 225 17.88 -38.25 -26.11
N ALA A 226 18.34 -38.86 -27.21
CA ALA A 226 18.98 -40.17 -27.21
C ALA A 226 19.90 -40.38 -28.42
N GLY A 227 20.92 -41.23 -28.27
CA GLY A 227 21.79 -41.69 -29.35
C GLY A 227 22.95 -40.75 -29.71
N TYR A 228 23.25 -39.77 -28.86
CA TYR A 228 24.40 -38.88 -29.05
C TYR A 228 25.72 -39.56 -28.63
N ASN A 229 26.84 -39.07 -29.15
CA ASN A 229 28.17 -39.51 -28.73
C ASN A 229 28.48 -38.94 -27.34
N ASN A 230 28.92 -39.80 -26.41
CA ASN A 230 29.36 -39.37 -25.08
C ASN A 230 30.54 -38.40 -25.19
N GLY A 231 30.54 -37.37 -24.36
CA GLY A 231 31.58 -36.35 -24.37
C GLY A 231 31.15 -35.03 -23.75
N THR A 232 32.12 -34.14 -23.58
CA THR A 232 31.88 -32.72 -23.24
C THR A 232 32.10 -31.88 -24.49
N TYR A 233 31.10 -31.10 -24.86
CA TYR A 233 31.09 -30.23 -26.02
C TYR A 233 31.11 -28.78 -25.52
N ASP A 234 32.29 -28.20 -25.47
CA ASP A 234 32.52 -26.83 -25.03
C ASP A 234 32.34 -25.82 -26.17
N ASN A 235 32.11 -24.56 -25.79
CA ASN A 235 32.03 -23.42 -26.71
C ASN A 235 30.93 -23.56 -27.78
N VAL A 236 29.84 -24.28 -27.46
CA VAL A 236 28.66 -24.39 -28.31
C VAL A 236 27.96 -23.03 -28.35
N SER A 237 27.72 -22.48 -29.54
CA SER A 237 27.06 -21.18 -29.68
C SER A 237 25.56 -21.27 -29.39
N ILE A 238 25.05 -20.26 -28.68
CA ILE A 238 23.62 -19.96 -28.67
C ILE A 238 23.34 -19.10 -29.90
N ASN A 239 22.56 -19.64 -30.83
CA ASN A 239 22.18 -18.97 -32.06
C ASN A 239 20.95 -18.10 -31.80
N GLY A 240 21.00 -16.83 -32.18
CA GLY A 240 19.95 -15.85 -31.89
C GLY A 240 20.29 -14.49 -32.48
N ASP A 241 19.65 -13.45 -31.97
CA ASP A 241 19.90 -12.05 -32.35
C ASP A 241 20.99 -11.35 -31.52
N GLY A 242 21.42 -11.96 -30.42
CA GLY A 242 22.52 -11.46 -29.62
C GLY A 242 23.90 -11.95 -30.07
N THR A 243 24.92 -11.55 -29.31
CA THR A 243 26.33 -11.86 -29.61
C THR A 243 27.05 -12.49 -28.43
N GLY A 244 27.92 -13.47 -28.71
CA GLY A 244 28.91 -13.95 -27.75
C GLY A 244 28.44 -14.97 -26.71
N ALA A 245 27.18 -15.42 -26.74
CA ALA A 245 26.72 -16.43 -25.80
C ALA A 245 27.20 -17.84 -26.17
N ARG A 246 27.65 -18.60 -25.17
CA ARG A 246 28.26 -19.92 -25.29
C ARG A 246 27.82 -20.83 -24.15
N VAL A 247 27.72 -22.13 -24.45
CA VAL A 247 27.42 -23.17 -23.46
C VAL A 247 28.41 -24.33 -23.57
N SER A 248 28.54 -25.07 -22.48
CA SER A 248 29.14 -26.40 -22.43
C SER A 248 28.04 -27.43 -22.23
N ILE A 249 28.03 -28.49 -23.04
CA ILE A 249 27.05 -29.58 -22.97
C ILE A 249 27.78 -30.88 -22.68
N VAL A 250 27.29 -31.61 -21.67
CA VAL A 250 27.81 -32.94 -21.32
C VAL A 250 26.80 -34.00 -21.72
N ILE A 251 27.28 -34.99 -22.47
CA ILE A 251 26.52 -36.16 -22.89
C ILE A 251 27.11 -37.40 -22.23
N ASP A 252 26.24 -38.17 -21.59
CA ASP A 252 26.55 -39.49 -21.06
C ASP A 252 25.38 -40.45 -21.30
N GLY A 253 25.69 -41.74 -21.50
CA GLY A 253 24.70 -42.75 -21.90
C GLY A 253 23.91 -42.38 -23.17
N GLY A 254 24.50 -41.56 -24.05
CA GLY A 254 23.86 -41.02 -25.26
C GLY A 254 22.77 -39.98 -25.02
N LYS A 255 22.71 -39.38 -23.83
CA LYS A 255 21.72 -38.35 -23.43
C LYS A 255 22.41 -37.10 -22.91
N VAL A 256 21.80 -35.93 -23.10
CA VAL A 256 22.25 -34.68 -22.49
C VAL A 256 21.97 -34.73 -20.99
N ILE A 257 23.03 -34.68 -20.17
CA ILE A 257 22.94 -34.73 -18.71
C ILE A 257 23.23 -33.38 -18.04
N SER A 258 23.96 -32.49 -18.72
CA SER A 258 24.27 -31.16 -18.24
C SER A 258 24.39 -30.17 -19.39
N ALA A 259 23.92 -28.95 -19.16
CA ALA A 259 24.10 -27.80 -20.03
C ALA A 259 24.41 -26.59 -19.15
N THR A 260 25.60 -26.00 -19.31
CA THR A 260 26.06 -24.89 -18.47
C THR A 260 26.46 -23.72 -19.36
N VAL A 261 25.95 -22.52 -19.06
CA VAL A 261 26.39 -21.29 -19.74
C VAL A 261 27.85 -21.01 -19.38
N THR A 262 28.70 -20.85 -20.39
CA THR A 262 30.12 -20.48 -20.22
C THR A 262 30.39 -19.02 -20.53
N SER A 263 29.52 -18.39 -21.33
CA SER A 263 29.48 -16.94 -21.59
C SER A 263 28.03 -16.56 -21.86
N GLY A 264 27.47 -15.59 -21.13
CA GLY A 264 26.09 -15.18 -21.32
C GLY A 264 25.86 -14.31 -22.55
N GLY A 265 26.92 -13.71 -23.11
CA GLY A 265 26.82 -12.80 -24.24
C GLY A 265 25.98 -11.56 -23.93
N THR A 266 25.52 -10.88 -24.97
CA THR A 266 24.74 -9.64 -24.84
C THR A 266 23.71 -9.51 -25.96
N GLY A 267 22.60 -8.84 -25.68
CA GLY A 267 21.63 -8.39 -26.68
C GLY A 267 20.67 -9.46 -27.19
N TYR A 268 20.61 -10.64 -26.56
CA TYR A 268 19.65 -11.67 -26.95
C TYR A 268 18.22 -11.29 -26.55
N THR A 269 17.29 -11.33 -27.49
CA THR A 269 15.83 -11.34 -27.25
C THR A 269 15.20 -12.68 -27.58
N PHE A 270 15.90 -13.51 -28.36
CA PHE A 270 15.62 -14.93 -28.53
C PHE A 270 16.92 -15.71 -28.77
N GLY A 271 16.92 -16.98 -28.41
CA GLY A 271 18.10 -17.83 -28.58
C GLY A 271 17.72 -19.31 -28.66
N LYS A 272 18.50 -20.08 -29.41
CA LYS A 272 18.34 -21.53 -29.54
C LYS A 272 19.70 -22.22 -29.58
N ILE A 273 19.76 -23.37 -28.92
CA ILE A 273 20.88 -24.30 -29.02
C ILE A 273 20.49 -25.42 -29.98
N SER A 274 21.22 -25.56 -31.08
CA SER A 274 21.00 -26.62 -32.07
C SER A 274 21.87 -27.83 -31.74
N VAL A 275 21.44 -28.64 -30.76
CA VAL A 275 22.22 -29.78 -30.25
C VAL A 275 22.67 -30.72 -31.37
N ASP A 276 21.77 -31.08 -32.28
CA ASP A 276 22.03 -32.03 -33.39
C ASP A 276 23.09 -31.53 -34.40
N THR A 277 23.46 -30.25 -34.36
CA THR A 277 24.43 -29.64 -35.28
C THR A 277 25.81 -29.43 -34.67
N ILE A 278 25.98 -29.82 -33.39
CA ILE A 278 27.27 -29.71 -32.72
C ILE A 278 28.27 -30.65 -33.39
N THR A 279 29.44 -30.11 -33.74
CA THR A 279 30.47 -30.89 -34.42
C THR A 279 30.92 -32.07 -33.55
N GLY A 280 30.87 -33.28 -34.10
CA GLY A 280 31.27 -34.51 -33.41
C GLY A 280 30.19 -35.16 -32.52
N ILE A 281 28.99 -34.59 -32.42
CA ILE A 281 27.96 -35.05 -31.48
C ILE A 281 27.25 -36.35 -31.86
N GLY A 282 27.46 -36.84 -33.09
CA GLY A 282 26.90 -38.10 -33.58
C GLY A 282 25.53 -37.93 -34.25
N THR A 283 24.75 -39.00 -34.29
CA THR A 283 23.43 -39.08 -34.97
C THR A 283 22.26 -39.16 -33.98
N GLY A 284 22.44 -38.59 -32.79
CA GLY A 284 21.38 -38.53 -31.78
C GLY A 284 20.21 -37.64 -32.22
N THR A 285 19.09 -37.77 -31.53
CA THR A 285 17.86 -37.01 -31.85
C THR A 285 17.11 -36.59 -30.58
N ASN A 286 16.24 -35.58 -30.73
CA ASN A 286 15.26 -35.12 -29.74
C ASN A 286 15.86 -34.54 -28.44
N ALA A 287 17.10 -34.06 -28.44
CA ALA A 287 17.57 -33.20 -27.36
C ALA A 287 17.01 -31.78 -27.52
N GLU A 288 16.43 -31.25 -26.45
CA GLU A 288 15.91 -29.90 -26.38
C GLU A 288 16.49 -29.20 -25.15
N VAL A 289 17.24 -28.13 -25.40
CA VAL A 289 17.80 -27.26 -24.36
C VAL A 289 17.24 -25.86 -24.59
N ASP A 290 16.34 -25.46 -23.70
CA ASP A 290 15.72 -24.14 -23.68
C ASP A 290 16.74 -23.10 -23.24
N VAL A 291 16.77 -21.97 -23.95
CA VAL A 291 17.53 -20.78 -23.56
C VAL A 291 16.58 -19.85 -22.83
N ILE A 292 16.93 -19.45 -21.60
CA ILE A 292 16.10 -18.54 -20.82
C ILE A 292 16.58 -17.10 -21.05
N ILE A 293 15.78 -16.31 -21.76
CA ILE A 293 16.01 -14.88 -22.02
C ILE A 293 15.74 -14.09 -20.74
N PRO A 294 16.62 -13.18 -20.30
CA PRO A 294 16.39 -12.34 -19.14
C PRO A 294 15.29 -11.28 -19.38
N PRO A 295 14.83 -10.57 -18.35
CA PRO A 295 13.95 -9.42 -18.52
C PRO A 295 14.59 -8.32 -19.38
N PRO A 296 13.79 -7.40 -19.96
CA PRO A 296 14.31 -6.23 -20.66
C PRO A 296 15.32 -5.45 -19.78
N GLY A 297 16.50 -5.15 -20.33
CA GLY A 297 17.59 -4.50 -19.60
C GLY A 297 18.49 -5.44 -18.77
N GLY A 298 18.11 -6.71 -18.61
CA GLY A 298 18.85 -7.71 -17.83
C GLY A 298 18.30 -7.90 -16.42
N HIS A 299 18.82 -8.90 -15.71
CA HIS A 299 18.36 -9.21 -14.35
C HIS A 299 18.67 -8.10 -13.34
N GLY A 300 17.63 -7.57 -12.70
CA GLY A 300 17.73 -6.52 -11.68
C GLY A 300 17.82 -5.10 -12.24
N TYR A 301 17.60 -4.92 -13.54
CA TYR A 301 17.51 -3.60 -14.17
C TYR A 301 16.30 -2.81 -13.66
N ASP A 302 15.14 -3.47 -13.59
CA ASP A 302 13.91 -2.88 -13.07
C ASP A 302 13.12 -3.91 -12.24
N PRO A 303 13.45 -4.06 -10.95
CA PRO A 303 12.72 -4.94 -10.04
C PRO A 303 11.21 -4.67 -9.98
N VAL A 304 10.75 -3.44 -10.21
CA VAL A 304 9.31 -3.09 -10.19
C VAL A 304 8.58 -3.80 -11.32
N ILE A 305 9.13 -3.77 -12.52
CA ILE A 305 8.57 -4.51 -13.67
C ILE A 305 8.85 -6.00 -13.50
N GLU A 306 10.07 -6.36 -13.11
CA GLU A 306 10.51 -7.74 -13.07
C GLU A 306 9.76 -8.60 -12.05
N MET A 307 9.30 -8.04 -10.94
CA MET A 307 8.58 -8.74 -9.86
C MET A 307 7.06 -8.52 -9.86
N GLY A 308 6.55 -7.70 -10.79
CA GLY A 308 5.11 -7.42 -10.88
C GLY A 308 4.60 -6.47 -9.81
N GLY A 309 5.23 -5.30 -9.64
CA GLY A 309 4.84 -4.25 -8.69
C GLY A 309 3.54 -3.52 -9.07
N TYR A 310 2.48 -4.23 -9.43
CA TYR A 310 1.20 -3.64 -9.86
C TYR A 310 0.23 -3.31 -8.71
N ARG A 311 0.70 -3.40 -7.46
CA ARG A 311 -0.06 -2.97 -6.27
C ARG A 311 0.63 -1.78 -5.62
N ALA A 312 -0.15 -0.87 -5.04
CA ALA A 312 0.36 0.20 -4.21
C ALA A 312 -0.14 0.02 -2.77
N MET A 313 0.77 0.06 -1.80
CA MET A 313 0.42 0.07 -0.38
C MET A 313 0.50 1.50 0.14
N ILE A 314 -0.60 1.96 0.74
CA ILE A 314 -0.70 3.20 1.50
C ILE A 314 -0.55 2.84 2.98
N ASN A 315 0.31 3.57 3.69
CA ASN A 315 0.48 3.44 5.12
C ASN A 315 0.07 4.74 5.82
N ALA A 316 -0.79 4.64 6.83
CA ALA A 316 -1.12 5.75 7.70
C ALA A 316 -1.10 5.30 9.16
N LYS A 317 -0.23 5.95 9.94
CA LYS A 317 -0.12 5.71 11.38
C LYS A 317 -0.89 6.78 12.13
N LEU A 318 -1.98 6.44 12.79
CA LEU A 318 -2.71 7.35 13.67
C LEU A 318 -2.09 7.28 15.07
N SER A 319 -1.71 8.41 15.66
CA SER A 319 -0.98 8.42 16.95
C SER A 319 -1.59 9.40 17.93
N TYR A 320 -2.07 8.91 19.09
CA TYR A 320 -2.49 9.76 20.21
C TYR A 320 -3.46 10.89 19.80
N ASP A 321 -3.39 12.05 20.44
CA ASP A 321 -4.18 13.25 20.11
C ASP A 321 -3.50 14.13 19.04
N GLU A 322 -2.98 13.52 17.98
CA GLU A 322 -2.28 14.26 16.91
C GLU A 322 -3.15 15.35 16.26
N GLY A 323 -2.48 16.39 15.76
CA GLY A 323 -3.14 17.57 15.21
C GLY A 323 -3.82 18.42 16.26
N ALA A 324 -3.25 18.52 17.48
CA ALA A 324 -3.84 19.24 18.61
C ALA A 324 -5.30 18.79 18.90
N GLY A 325 -5.51 17.47 18.88
CA GLY A 325 -6.82 16.85 19.10
C GLY A 325 -7.68 16.73 17.85
N ASP A 326 -7.14 16.94 16.63
CA ASP A 326 -7.82 16.60 15.37
C ASP A 326 -8.28 15.15 15.34
N PHE A 327 -7.49 14.25 15.93
CA PHE A 327 -7.82 12.85 16.19
C PHE A 327 -8.23 12.65 17.65
N PRO A 328 -9.53 12.58 17.96
CA PRO A 328 -10.00 12.33 19.32
C PRO A 328 -9.55 10.97 19.85
N ILE A 329 -9.35 10.91 21.16
CA ILE A 329 -8.84 9.74 21.90
C ILE A 329 -9.80 9.23 22.97
N ASP A 330 -11.02 9.75 22.99
CA ASP A 330 -12.07 9.45 23.96
C ASP A 330 -13.30 8.83 23.32
N ASN A 331 -13.22 8.46 22.03
CA ASN A 331 -14.32 7.84 21.30
C ASN A 331 -13.83 6.71 20.38
N ASP A 332 -14.75 6.07 19.68
CA ASP A 332 -14.49 5.03 18.71
C ASP A 332 -14.83 5.46 17.27
N TYR A 333 -14.36 4.68 16.31
CA TYR A 333 -14.68 4.84 14.90
C TYR A 333 -14.92 3.48 14.26
N ARG A 334 -15.69 3.46 13.17
CA ARG A 334 -16.09 2.23 12.46
C ARG A 334 -15.90 2.30 10.96
N ARG A 335 -15.51 3.46 10.44
CA ARG A 335 -15.25 3.63 9.01
C ARG A 335 -13.86 4.19 8.80
N ILE A 336 -13.13 3.57 7.89
CA ILE A 336 -11.91 4.11 7.31
C ILE A 336 -12.23 4.39 5.84
N GLY A 337 -11.74 5.50 5.31
CA GLY A 337 -11.83 5.74 3.87
C GLY A 337 -10.68 6.56 3.33
N LEU A 338 -10.62 6.66 2.01
CA LEU A 338 -9.69 7.54 1.31
C LEU A 338 -10.47 8.59 0.54
N ILE A 339 -10.00 9.82 0.61
CA ILE A 339 -10.54 10.95 -0.14
C ILE A 339 -9.44 11.67 -0.91
N THR A 340 -9.70 11.93 -2.18
CA THR A 340 -8.80 12.69 -3.05
C THR A 340 -9.25 14.14 -3.18
N ASN A 341 -8.29 15.06 -3.20
CA ASN A 341 -8.46 16.47 -3.51
C ASN A 341 -9.59 17.22 -2.77
N PRO A 342 -9.74 17.05 -1.43
CA PRO A 342 -10.69 17.85 -0.67
C PRO A 342 -10.28 19.33 -0.66
N LEU A 343 -11.26 20.23 -0.63
CA LEU A 343 -11.04 21.67 -0.52
C LEU A 343 -11.11 22.14 0.92
N LYS A 344 -10.36 23.19 1.25
CA LYS A 344 -10.41 23.84 2.57
C LYS A 344 -11.71 24.62 2.74
N PHE A 345 -12.32 24.49 3.92
CA PHE A 345 -13.57 25.18 4.24
C PHE A 345 -13.49 26.69 3.99
N GLY A 346 -14.55 27.25 3.41
CA GLY A 346 -14.63 28.67 3.08
C GLY A 346 -13.76 29.14 1.91
N THR A 347 -13.06 28.22 1.22
CA THR A 347 -12.17 28.57 0.10
C THR A 347 -12.40 27.67 -1.12
N SER A 348 -11.63 27.92 -2.18
CA SER A 348 -11.48 27.06 -3.36
C SER A 348 -10.11 26.38 -3.42
N GLU A 349 -9.33 26.41 -2.33
CA GLU A 349 -7.99 25.85 -2.26
C GLU A 349 -8.02 24.39 -1.80
N LEU A 350 -7.11 23.57 -2.32
CA LEU A 350 -6.90 22.20 -1.84
C LEU A 350 -6.34 22.21 -0.42
N ILE A 351 -6.79 21.27 0.42
CA ILE A 351 -6.22 21.10 1.77
C ILE A 351 -4.77 20.59 1.63
N SER A 352 -3.86 21.18 2.39
CA SER A 352 -2.45 20.76 2.45
C SER A 352 -1.96 20.46 3.88
N ASP A 353 -2.76 20.77 4.89
CA ASP A 353 -2.49 20.45 6.29
C ASP A 353 -2.34 18.93 6.49
N LEU A 354 -1.44 18.49 7.38
CA LEU A 354 -1.13 17.06 7.56
C LEU A 354 -2.25 16.31 8.28
N THR A 355 -2.95 16.99 9.17
CA THR A 355 -4.17 16.54 9.84
C THR A 355 -5.20 17.64 9.71
N VAL A 356 -6.48 17.25 9.64
CA VAL A 356 -7.60 18.18 9.72
C VAL A 356 -8.78 17.52 10.40
N SER A 357 -9.60 18.33 11.08
CA SER A 357 -10.85 17.85 11.67
C SER A 357 -12.01 17.91 10.67
N GLY A 358 -12.68 16.78 10.51
CA GLY A 358 -13.97 16.65 9.82
C GLY A 358 -15.16 17.14 10.66
N THR A 359 -14.97 17.26 11.98
CA THR A 359 -16.03 17.62 12.94
C THR A 359 -16.33 19.12 12.97
N LYS A 360 -17.43 19.48 13.63
CA LYS A 360 -17.69 20.86 14.10
C LYS A 360 -17.31 20.96 15.57
N ALA A 361 -17.05 22.18 16.04
CA ALA A 361 -16.76 22.36 17.46
C ALA A 361 -17.38 23.62 18.06
N VAL A 362 -17.59 23.58 19.36
CA VAL A 362 -18.05 24.70 20.18
C VAL A 362 -17.21 24.77 21.45
N ILE A 363 -16.92 25.98 21.90
CA ILE A 363 -16.14 26.21 23.11
C ILE A 363 -17.00 26.87 24.20
N PHE A 364 -16.73 26.50 25.44
CA PHE A 364 -17.42 27.06 26.61
C PHE A 364 -16.47 27.90 27.47
N PRO A 365 -16.99 28.77 28.35
CA PRO A 365 -16.17 29.53 29.29
C PRO A 365 -15.29 28.58 30.13
N PRO A 366 -14.05 28.96 30.53
CA PRO A 366 -13.17 28.05 31.27
C PRO A 366 -13.76 27.69 32.65
N THR A 367 -14.67 28.53 33.14
CA THR A 367 -15.39 28.37 34.40
C THR A 367 -16.51 27.34 34.35
N PHE A 368 -16.89 26.85 33.17
CA PHE A 368 -17.94 25.84 33.02
C PHE A 368 -17.54 24.51 33.69
N GLN A 369 -18.40 24.00 34.57
CA GLN A 369 -18.13 22.80 35.38
C GLN A 369 -18.81 21.53 34.86
N GLY A 370 -19.77 21.66 33.92
CA GLY A 370 -20.40 20.49 33.31
C GLY A 370 -19.43 19.72 32.42
N ASN A 371 -19.72 18.45 32.19
CA ASN A 371 -18.98 17.60 31.26
C ASN A 371 -19.96 16.93 30.31
N TYR A 372 -19.67 17.02 29.02
CA TYR A 372 -20.37 16.23 28.01
C TYR A 372 -19.68 14.86 27.90
N ILE A 373 -20.42 13.85 27.48
CA ILE A 373 -19.89 12.50 27.25
C ILE A 373 -19.89 12.17 25.75
N PRO A 374 -18.87 11.44 25.25
CA PRO A 374 -18.89 10.90 23.90
C PRO A 374 -20.20 10.15 23.58
N ASP A 375 -20.61 10.23 22.32
CA ASP A 375 -21.82 9.63 21.75
C ASP A 375 -23.16 10.13 22.28
N GLU A 376 -23.21 11.09 23.22
CA GLU A 376 -24.51 11.65 23.61
C GLU A 376 -25.10 12.59 22.55
N ILE A 377 -26.42 12.69 22.56
CA ILE A 377 -27.13 13.70 21.79
C ILE A 377 -27.06 15.04 22.52
N ILE A 378 -26.71 16.10 21.78
CA ILE A 378 -26.76 17.48 22.24
C ILE A 378 -27.83 18.27 21.48
N THR A 379 -28.47 19.21 22.17
CA THR A 379 -29.49 20.09 21.57
C THR A 379 -29.32 21.54 21.98
N GLN A 380 -29.64 22.46 21.08
CA GLN A 380 -29.66 23.90 21.33
C GLN A 380 -30.92 24.50 20.72
N SER A 381 -31.84 24.98 21.56
CA SER A 381 -33.06 25.65 21.11
C SER A 381 -32.90 27.17 21.20
N ARG A 382 -33.23 27.86 20.10
CA ARG A 382 -33.19 29.33 20.00
C ARG A 382 -34.37 29.85 19.19
N ILE A 383 -34.68 31.14 19.34
CA ILE A 383 -35.72 31.81 18.54
C ILE A 383 -35.03 32.53 17.37
N VAL A 384 -35.37 32.15 16.13
CA VAL A 384 -34.90 32.81 14.90
C VAL A 384 -36.10 33.29 14.12
N GLY A 385 -36.20 34.60 13.87
CA GLY A 385 -37.34 35.18 13.15
C GLY A 385 -38.70 34.92 13.80
N GLY A 386 -38.74 34.77 15.13
CA GLY A 386 -39.97 34.49 15.89
C GLY A 386 -40.37 33.01 15.95
N VAL A 387 -39.61 32.09 15.34
CA VAL A 387 -39.86 30.64 15.35
C VAL A 387 -38.84 29.94 16.24
N ASN A 388 -39.27 28.93 17.00
CA ASN A 388 -38.37 28.08 17.77
C ASN A 388 -37.63 27.12 16.83
N VAL A 389 -36.30 27.19 16.86
CA VAL A 389 -35.39 26.40 16.04
C VAL A 389 -34.49 25.60 16.98
N THR A 390 -34.44 24.29 16.77
CA THR A 390 -33.58 23.39 17.54
C THR A 390 -32.48 22.82 16.65
N ALA A 391 -31.23 23.10 17.01
CA ALA A 391 -30.06 22.37 16.51
C ALA A 391 -29.89 21.08 17.32
N ARG A 392 -29.54 19.98 16.64
CA ARG A 392 -29.27 18.66 17.22
C ARG A 392 -27.99 18.11 16.62
N GLY A 393 -27.20 17.39 17.40
CA GLY A 393 -25.98 16.73 16.96
C GLY A 393 -25.54 15.67 17.96
N ARG A 394 -24.48 14.94 17.62
CA ARG A 394 -23.89 13.94 18.51
C ARG A 394 -22.46 14.30 18.86
N VAL A 395 -22.12 14.10 20.13
CA VAL A 395 -20.79 14.40 20.67
C VAL A 395 -19.77 13.42 20.13
N ILE A 396 -18.68 13.96 19.59
CA ILE A 396 -17.49 13.20 19.23
C ILE A 396 -16.53 13.14 20.41
N SER A 397 -16.25 14.29 21.03
CA SER A 397 -15.21 14.41 22.04
C SER A 397 -15.45 15.61 22.94
N TRP A 398 -15.05 15.48 24.21
CA TRP A 398 -15.11 16.57 25.19
C TRP A 398 -13.77 16.73 25.91
N ASN A 399 -13.14 17.89 25.73
CA ASN A 399 -11.95 18.25 26.49
C ASN A 399 -12.33 19.06 27.74
N ALA A 400 -12.25 18.43 28.91
CA ALA A 400 -12.59 19.06 30.18
C ALA A 400 -11.63 20.20 30.60
N THR A 401 -10.44 20.31 30.00
CA THR A 401 -9.47 21.39 30.31
C THR A 401 -9.76 22.61 29.45
N THR A 402 -9.78 22.45 28.12
CA THR A 402 -10.00 23.56 27.17
C THR A 402 -11.47 23.96 27.04
N LYS A 403 -12.37 23.11 27.56
CA LYS A 403 -13.84 23.21 27.43
C LYS A 403 -14.28 23.20 25.98
N LEU A 404 -13.60 22.38 25.18
CA LEU A 404 -13.85 22.17 23.77
C LEU A 404 -14.77 20.96 23.58
N LEU A 405 -15.90 21.16 22.92
CA LEU A 405 -16.83 20.11 22.52
C LEU A 405 -16.77 19.93 21.00
N LYS A 406 -16.33 18.76 20.54
CA LYS A 406 -16.41 18.36 19.12
C LYS A 406 -17.67 17.54 18.90
N TYR A 407 -18.36 17.79 17.79
CA TYR A 407 -19.62 17.14 17.44
C TYR A 407 -19.79 17.05 15.92
N TYR A 408 -20.70 16.18 15.48
CA TYR A 408 -21.12 16.10 14.08
C TYR A 408 -22.64 16.22 13.97
N GLN A 409 -23.11 16.48 12.75
CA GLN A 409 -24.53 16.51 12.42
C GLN A 409 -24.73 15.82 11.05
N ASN A 410 -25.37 14.66 11.05
CA ASN A 410 -25.77 13.96 9.83
C ASN A 410 -27.30 13.98 9.66
N SER A 411 -27.82 13.28 8.65
CA SER A 411 -29.27 13.18 8.42
C SER A 411 -30.04 12.53 9.58
N VAL A 412 -29.41 11.68 10.39
CA VAL A 412 -30.05 11.01 11.53
C VAL A 412 -29.86 11.84 12.79
N ASP A 413 -28.65 11.90 13.33
CA ASP A 413 -28.27 12.63 14.53
C ASP A 413 -28.55 14.15 14.44
N GLY A 414 -28.54 14.73 13.25
CA GLY A 414 -28.89 16.14 13.05
C GLY A 414 -30.38 16.42 12.79
N ILE A 415 -31.15 15.43 12.31
CA ILE A 415 -32.54 15.64 11.84
C ILE A 415 -33.46 14.50 12.30
N PHE A 416 -33.32 13.28 11.77
CA PHE A 416 -34.29 12.19 11.97
C PHE A 416 -33.97 11.27 13.16
N PRO A 417 -34.97 10.72 13.87
CA PRO A 417 -36.41 10.84 13.65
C PRO A 417 -37.08 11.96 14.46
N GLU A 418 -36.34 12.65 15.32
CA GLU A 418 -36.88 13.49 16.40
C GLU A 418 -37.11 14.96 15.99
N VAL A 419 -36.45 15.43 14.93
CA VAL A 419 -36.64 16.78 14.37
C VAL A 419 -37.23 16.66 12.98
N THR A 420 -38.52 16.94 12.84
CA THR A 420 -39.15 17.10 11.52
C THR A 420 -38.70 18.43 10.90
N GLY A 421 -37.82 18.42 9.90
CA GLY A 421 -37.51 19.63 9.12
C GLY A 421 -36.08 19.77 8.61
N THR A 422 -35.57 21.01 8.67
CA THR A 422 -34.26 21.43 8.12
C THR A 422 -33.14 21.24 9.15
N LEU A 423 -31.95 20.87 8.68
CA LEU A 423 -30.74 20.86 9.52
C LEU A 423 -30.45 22.27 10.06
N ASN A 424 -30.46 22.43 11.39
CA ASN A 424 -30.12 23.68 12.04
C ASN A 424 -28.73 23.61 12.66
N GLU A 425 -27.90 24.60 12.35
CA GLU A 425 -26.56 24.73 12.93
C GLU A 425 -26.65 25.21 14.38
N PHE A 426 -25.77 24.68 15.24
CA PHE A 426 -25.50 25.30 16.55
C PHE A 426 -24.89 26.68 16.33
N ASP A 427 -25.42 27.66 17.04
CA ASP A 427 -25.04 29.08 16.93
C ASP A 427 -25.67 29.88 18.10
N GLY A 428 -25.03 30.98 18.47
CA GLY A 428 -25.45 31.87 19.56
C GLY A 428 -25.14 31.37 20.97
N SER A 429 -25.60 32.10 21.98
CA SER A 429 -25.26 31.86 23.38
C SER A 429 -26.33 31.06 24.16
N ASN A 430 -27.29 30.47 23.46
CA ASN A 430 -28.31 29.62 24.09
C ASN A 430 -27.67 28.35 24.66
N PRO A 431 -28.16 27.82 25.79
CA PRO A 431 -27.59 26.60 26.38
C PRO A 431 -27.62 25.41 25.42
N ILE A 432 -26.50 24.71 25.33
CA ILE A 432 -26.38 23.40 24.69
C ILE A 432 -26.62 22.34 25.77
N ASN A 433 -27.65 21.51 25.61
CA ASN A 433 -28.06 20.50 26.58
C ASN A 433 -27.60 19.11 26.13
N GLY A 434 -26.86 18.40 26.97
CA GLY A 434 -26.50 16.99 26.80
C GLY A 434 -27.60 16.08 27.33
N ALA A 435 -28.05 15.14 26.50
CA ALA A 435 -29.17 14.26 26.82
C ALA A 435 -28.84 13.25 27.93
N THR A 436 -27.60 12.78 27.99
CA THR A 436 -27.20 11.70 28.91
C THR A 436 -26.41 12.27 30.10
N SER A 437 -25.50 13.20 29.84
CA SER A 437 -24.70 13.85 30.89
C SER A 437 -25.51 14.81 31.76
N GLY A 438 -26.62 15.34 31.24
CA GLY A 438 -27.38 16.43 31.86
C GLY A 438 -26.64 17.77 31.85
N ALA A 439 -25.50 17.87 31.16
CA ALA A 439 -24.73 19.11 31.06
C ALA A 439 -25.52 20.17 30.27
N ALA A 440 -25.55 21.40 30.79
CA ALA A 440 -26.20 22.54 30.14
C ALA A 440 -25.26 23.76 30.18
N GLY A 441 -24.48 23.95 29.12
CA GLY A 441 -23.49 25.02 29.01
C GLY A 441 -23.92 26.10 28.03
N GLN A 442 -23.64 27.37 28.35
CA GLN A 442 -23.75 28.46 27.37
C GLN A 442 -22.40 28.59 26.61
N PRO A 443 -22.41 28.54 25.27
CA PRO A 443 -21.20 28.75 24.46
C PRO A 443 -20.54 30.10 24.73
N ASP A 444 -19.21 30.14 24.68
CA ASP A 444 -18.43 31.36 24.84
C ASP A 444 -18.38 32.14 23.52
N VAL A 445 -19.47 32.83 23.20
CA VAL A 445 -19.61 33.56 21.93
C VAL A 445 -18.70 34.78 21.78
N ASN A 446 -17.99 35.16 22.84
CA ASN A 446 -16.99 36.24 22.80
C ASN A 446 -15.59 35.71 22.45
N PHE A 447 -15.41 34.39 22.41
CA PHE A 447 -14.18 33.76 21.97
C PHE A 447 -14.21 33.53 20.44
N PRO A 448 -13.08 33.67 19.75
CA PRO A 448 -11.87 34.36 20.16
C PRO A 448 -12.02 35.89 20.02
N THR A 449 -11.19 36.65 20.73
CA THR A 449 -11.11 38.12 20.56
C THR A 449 -10.71 38.51 19.13
N VAL A 450 -9.86 37.68 18.50
CA VAL A 450 -9.48 37.82 17.09
C VAL A 450 -10.08 36.65 16.32
N PRO A 451 -10.99 36.88 15.36
CA PRO A 451 -11.58 35.82 14.54
C PRO A 451 -10.53 34.92 13.87
N ASN A 452 -10.90 33.65 13.64
CA ASN A 452 -10.09 32.60 13.03
C ASN A 452 -8.85 32.19 13.86
N THR A 453 -8.94 32.34 15.18
CA THR A 453 -7.91 31.89 16.12
C THR A 453 -8.14 30.43 16.51
N SER A 454 -7.06 29.67 16.61
CA SER A 454 -7.06 28.25 17.02
C SER A 454 -6.42 28.00 18.38
N SER A 455 -6.09 29.02 19.16
CA SER A 455 -5.53 28.87 20.50
C SER A 455 -6.33 29.61 21.57
N ARG A 456 -6.22 29.14 22.82
CA ARG A 456 -6.79 29.77 24.01
C ARG A 456 -5.81 29.73 25.17
N THR A 457 -5.74 30.80 25.93
CA THR A 457 -5.00 30.82 27.20
C THR A 457 -5.91 30.56 28.39
N ILE A 458 -5.56 29.58 29.23
CA ILE A 458 -6.23 29.29 30.51
C ILE A 458 -5.14 29.21 31.58
N ASN A 459 -5.27 29.98 32.67
CA ASN A 459 -4.29 29.99 33.78
C ASN A 459 -2.83 30.17 33.32
N ASN A 460 -2.58 31.11 32.40
CA ASN A 460 -1.26 31.40 31.80
C ASN A 460 -0.66 30.29 30.91
N THR A 461 -1.40 29.20 30.65
CA THR A 461 -1.01 28.18 29.67
C THR A 461 -1.80 28.37 28.38
N GLU A 462 -1.10 28.44 27.24
CA GLU A 462 -1.72 28.45 25.92
C GLU A 462 -1.98 27.01 25.45
N TYR A 463 -3.19 26.77 24.97
CA TYR A 463 -3.65 25.50 24.42
C TYR A 463 -3.99 25.70 22.95
N ASP A 464 -3.44 24.86 22.08
CA ASP A 464 -3.91 24.70 20.71
C ASP A 464 -5.21 23.88 20.71
N LEU A 465 -6.19 24.33 19.93
CA LEU A 465 -7.52 23.75 19.84
C LEU A 465 -7.71 22.93 18.56
N GLY A 466 -6.71 22.90 17.68
CA GLY A 466 -6.73 22.19 16.39
C GLY A 466 -7.64 22.81 15.32
N MET A 467 -8.61 23.64 15.71
CA MET A 467 -9.59 24.24 14.81
C MET A 467 -9.69 25.75 14.98
N LYS A 468 -10.10 26.46 13.93
CA LYS A 468 -10.26 27.93 13.95
C LYS A 468 -11.66 28.34 14.38
N PHE A 469 -11.74 29.16 15.43
CA PHE A 469 -13.00 29.58 16.04
C PHE A 469 -13.41 30.99 15.61
N ASN A 470 -14.72 31.19 15.46
CA ASN A 470 -15.42 32.47 15.33
C ASN A 470 -16.67 32.43 16.22
N ASN A 471 -16.85 33.42 17.09
CA ASN A 471 -18.01 33.56 17.98
C ASN A 471 -18.34 32.29 18.78
N GLY A 472 -17.33 31.58 19.27
CA GLY A 472 -17.44 30.38 20.10
C GLY A 472 -17.55 29.08 19.31
N TYR A 473 -17.58 29.15 17.97
CA TYR A 473 -17.82 28.00 17.10
C TYR A 473 -16.71 27.82 16.06
N ALA A 474 -16.37 26.57 15.77
CA ALA A 474 -15.54 26.18 14.65
C ALA A 474 -16.33 25.29 13.69
N LYS A 475 -16.12 25.52 12.39
CA LYS A 475 -16.65 24.65 11.32
C LYS A 475 -15.63 23.56 11.00
N SER A 476 -16.10 22.51 10.32
CA SER A 476 -15.23 21.51 9.71
C SER A 476 -14.17 22.18 8.84
N GLU A 477 -12.95 21.69 8.88
CA GLU A 477 -11.83 22.27 8.13
C GLU A 477 -11.83 21.84 6.66
N ILE A 478 -12.52 20.73 6.38
CA ILE A 478 -12.87 20.28 5.03
C ILE A 478 -14.17 20.93 4.57
N ARG A 479 -14.18 21.40 3.33
CA ARG A 479 -15.39 21.86 2.68
C ARG A 479 -16.28 20.66 2.35
N TYR A 480 -17.48 20.67 2.90
CA TYR A 480 -18.48 19.62 2.71
C TYR A 480 -18.68 19.25 1.23
N SER A 481 -18.76 17.94 0.94
CA SER A 481 -18.97 17.39 -0.40
C SER A 481 -17.94 17.86 -1.45
N THR A 482 -16.69 18.05 -1.06
CA THR A 482 -15.58 18.33 -1.98
C THR A 482 -14.53 17.24 -1.92
N GLY A 483 -13.82 17.06 -3.04
CA GLY A 483 -12.99 15.89 -3.24
C GLY A 483 -13.80 14.68 -3.71
N GLN A 484 -13.14 13.52 -3.83
CA GLN A 484 -13.77 12.27 -4.22
C GLN A 484 -13.40 11.17 -3.22
N VAL A 485 -14.41 10.52 -2.64
CA VAL A 485 -14.19 9.33 -1.81
C VAL A 485 -13.87 8.17 -2.75
N VAL A 486 -12.67 7.62 -2.64
CA VAL A 486 -12.14 6.57 -3.55
C VAL A 486 -12.01 5.21 -2.87
N TYR A 487 -12.20 5.15 -1.56
CA TYR A 487 -12.16 3.91 -0.77
C TYR A 487 -13.00 4.08 0.49
N ILE A 488 -13.76 3.04 0.85
CA ILE A 488 -14.47 2.93 2.12
C ILE A 488 -14.30 1.51 2.63
N ASP A 489 -13.98 1.38 3.90
CA ASP A 489 -13.90 0.14 4.65
C ASP A 489 -14.68 0.29 5.95
N ASN A 490 -15.76 -0.48 6.06
CA ASN A 490 -16.59 -0.54 7.25
C ASN A 490 -16.06 -1.66 8.17
N ARG A 491 -15.76 -1.30 9.41
CA ARG A 491 -15.20 -2.19 10.42
C ARG A 491 -16.06 -2.21 11.68
N ARG A 492 -15.76 -3.18 12.55
CA ARG A 492 -16.25 -3.16 13.93
C ARG A 492 -15.70 -1.94 14.64
N SER A 493 -16.32 -1.54 15.75
CA SER A 493 -15.81 -0.46 16.60
C SER A 493 -14.31 -0.62 16.90
N ILE A 494 -13.55 0.44 16.64
CA ILE A 494 -12.16 0.60 17.06
C ILE A 494 -12.13 1.77 18.04
N SER A 495 -11.95 1.45 19.31
CA SER A 495 -11.77 2.45 20.37
C SER A 495 -10.41 3.13 20.25
N ARG A 496 -10.36 4.42 20.54
CA ARG A 496 -9.14 5.22 20.65
C ARG A 496 -8.80 5.44 22.12
N ALA A 497 -7.50 5.53 22.43
CA ALA A 497 -7.01 5.88 23.77
C ALA A 497 -5.72 6.72 23.70
N ASN A 498 -5.35 7.34 24.82
CA ASN A 498 -4.20 8.26 24.90
C ASN A 498 -2.83 7.59 24.76
N ASP A 499 -2.75 6.27 24.90
CA ASP A 499 -1.55 5.44 24.78
C ASP A 499 -1.59 4.55 23.53
N GLN A 500 -2.63 4.70 22.71
CA GLN A 500 -2.86 3.88 21.53
C GLN A 500 -2.27 4.52 20.27
N VAL A 501 -1.77 3.63 19.42
CA VAL A 501 -1.26 3.93 18.08
C VAL A 501 -1.83 2.88 17.14
N GLU A 502 -2.42 3.34 16.05
CA GLU A 502 -3.01 2.48 15.02
C GLU A 502 -2.21 2.61 13.74
N ASP A 503 -1.80 1.47 13.19
CA ASP A 503 -1.12 1.40 11.90
C ASP A 503 -2.06 0.83 10.83
N ILE A 504 -2.47 1.67 9.89
CA ILE A 504 -3.42 1.31 8.84
C ILE A 504 -2.65 1.14 7.53
N LYS A 505 -2.74 -0.06 6.96
CA LYS A 505 -2.16 -0.40 5.65
C LYS A 505 -3.28 -0.74 4.67
N ILE A 506 -3.38 0.01 3.59
CA ILE A 506 -4.37 -0.22 2.52
C ILE A 506 -3.58 -0.63 1.28
N VAL A 507 -3.92 -1.76 0.68
CA VAL A 507 -3.32 -2.23 -0.57
C VAL A 507 -4.33 -2.08 -1.69
N ILE A 508 -3.95 -1.32 -2.72
CA ILE A 508 -4.75 -1.12 -3.94
C ILE A 508 -4.10 -1.94 -5.06
N GLU A 509 -4.90 -2.74 -5.74
CA GLU A 509 -4.52 -3.50 -6.94
C GLU A 509 -5.09 -2.83 -8.19
N PHE A 510 -4.29 -2.77 -9.26
CA PHE A 510 -4.64 -2.12 -10.53
C PHE A 510 -4.85 -3.12 -11.67
#